data_AF-A0AAJ2UDI6-F1
#
_entry.id   AF-A0AAJ2UDI6-F1
#
_cell.length_a   1.000
_cell.length_b   1.000
_cell.length_c   1.000
_cell.angle_alpha   90.00
_cell.angle_beta   90.00
_cell.angle_gamma   90.00
#
_symmetry.space_group_name_H-M   'P 1'
#
loop_
_entity.id
_entity.type
_entity.pdbx_description
1 polymer ?
#
loop_
_entity_poly.entity_id
_entity_poly.type
_entity_poly.pdbx_seq_one_letter_code
_entity_poly.pdbx_strand_id
1 'polypeptide(L)'
;MERIEEVLTNFTLCNFCLGRLYSDFLTGLSNEERGKALKLYLALKYDKEGKIKVKESNFFGINFRKIKVEIKKEKCYICNNFFENEIKD
;
A
#
# COMPACT_ATOMS: atom_id res chain seq x y z
N MET A 1 -4.81 7.16 10.87
CA MET A 1 -4.90 7.11 9.40
C MET A 1 -4.06 8.20 8.73
N GLU A 2 -4.16 9.45 9.16
CA GLU A 2 -3.42 10.60 8.59
C GLU A 2 -1.93 10.32 8.39
N ARG A 3 -1.28 9.72 9.39
CA ARG A 3 0.15 9.34 9.31
C ARG A 3 0.48 8.33 8.21
N ILE A 4 -0.43 7.43 7.83
CA ILE A 4 -0.22 6.49 6.72
C ILE A 4 -0.34 7.24 5.39
N GLU A 5 -1.37 8.08 5.24
CA GLU A 5 -1.57 8.90 4.04
C GLU A 5 -0.40 9.85 3.80
N GLU A 6 0.17 10.46 4.84
CA GLU A 6 1.38 11.28 4.75
C GLU A 6 2.60 10.52 4.20
N VAL A 7 2.85 9.32 4.73
CA VAL A 7 3.95 8.46 4.23
C VAL A 7 3.70 8.09 2.76
N LEU A 8 2.49 7.63 2.45
CA LEU A 8 2.15 7.13 1.12
C LEU A 8 1.89 8.22 0.09
N THR A 9 1.74 9.48 0.51
CA THR A 9 1.75 10.66 -0.38
C THR A 9 3.12 10.79 -1.07
N ASN A 10 4.20 10.54 -0.31
CA ASN A 10 5.56 10.78 -0.76
C ASN A 10 6.23 9.51 -1.30
N PHE A 11 5.85 8.34 -0.78
CA PHE A 11 6.58 7.10 -1.04
C PHE A 11 5.66 5.97 -1.51
N THR A 12 6.15 5.17 -2.45
CA THR A 12 5.55 3.88 -2.79
C THR A 12 6.17 2.81 -1.91
N LEU A 13 5.36 2.06 -1.17
CA LEU A 13 5.84 0.98 -0.29
C LEU A 13 5.21 -0.35 -0.70
N CYS A 14 5.99 -1.45 -0.65
CA CYS A 14 5.40 -2.78 -0.74
C CYS A 14 4.62 -3.12 0.54
N ASN A 15 3.80 -4.16 0.49
CA ASN A 15 2.99 -4.59 1.64
C ASN A 15 3.88 -4.89 2.86
N PHE A 16 4.98 -5.63 2.67
CA PHE A 16 5.88 -5.99 3.75
C PHE A 16 6.48 -4.77 4.46
N CYS A 17 7.08 -3.83 3.71
CA CYS A 17 7.68 -2.65 4.30
C CYS A 17 6.66 -1.75 4.97
N LEU A 18 5.47 -1.60 4.37
CA LEU A 18 4.38 -0.83 4.98
C LEU A 18 3.94 -1.48 6.30
N GLY A 19 3.67 -2.78 6.33
CA GLY A 19 3.24 -3.44 7.57
C GLY A 19 4.31 -3.49 8.65
N ARG A 20 5.60 -3.51 8.27
CA ARG A 20 6.72 -3.38 9.20
C ARG A 20 6.73 -2.02 9.91
N LEU A 21 6.38 -0.94 9.23
CA LEU A 21 6.28 0.40 9.85
C LEU A 21 5.21 0.47 10.96
N TYR A 22 4.26 -0.46 10.94
CA TYR A 22 3.17 -0.55 11.91
C TYR A 22 3.24 -1.87 12.71
N SER A 23 4.45 -2.43 12.90
CA SER A 23 4.67 -3.69 13.64
C SER A 23 4.12 -3.69 15.05
N ASP A 24 4.07 -2.52 15.67
CA ASP A 24 3.67 -2.34 17.06
C ASP A 24 2.14 -2.34 17.22
N PHE A 25 1.39 -2.40 16.11
CA PHE A 25 -0.06 -2.50 16.10
C PHE A 25 -0.49 -3.89 15.60
N LEU A 26 -1.35 -4.55 16.38
CA LEU A 26 -1.89 -5.90 16.11
C LEU A 26 -0.83 -7.01 16.14
N THR A 27 -1.15 -8.14 16.77
CA THR A 27 -0.30 -9.33 16.84
C THR A 27 -0.90 -10.49 16.06
N GLY A 28 -0.09 -11.47 15.65
CA GLY A 28 -0.54 -12.67 14.93
C GLY A 28 -0.73 -12.48 13.42
N LEU A 29 -0.33 -11.33 12.87
CA LEU A 29 -0.31 -11.06 11.44
C LEU A 29 1.13 -10.84 10.97
N SER A 30 1.43 -11.33 9.77
CA SER A 30 2.68 -10.99 9.07
C SER A 30 2.71 -9.50 8.68
N ASN A 31 3.91 -9.00 8.40
CA ASN A 31 4.07 -7.65 7.87
C ASN A 31 3.34 -7.47 6.53
N GLU A 32 3.33 -8.51 5.69
CA GLU A 32 2.63 -8.43 4.41
C GLU A 32 1.11 -8.29 4.60
N GLU A 33 0.50 -9.13 5.43
CA GLU A 33 -0.95 -9.08 5.70
C GLU A 33 -1.36 -7.72 6.25
N ARG A 34 -0.60 -7.20 7.24
CA ARG A 34 -0.86 -5.89 7.83
C ARG A 34 -0.77 -4.79 6.77
N GLY A 35 0.29 -4.76 5.96
CA GLY A 35 0.44 -3.74 4.92
C GLY A 35 -0.62 -3.83 3.82
N LYS A 36 -0.99 -5.05 3.41
CA LYS A 36 -2.07 -5.29 2.45
C LYS A 36 -3.40 -4.77 2.98
N ALA A 37 -3.72 -5.03 4.25
CA ALA A 37 -4.95 -4.53 4.88
C ALA A 37 -5.02 -3.00 4.87
N LEU A 38 -3.92 -2.31 5.21
CA LEU A 38 -3.84 -0.85 5.19
C LEU A 38 -4.06 -0.29 3.77
N LYS A 39 -3.43 -0.89 2.75
CA LYS A 39 -3.63 -0.47 1.37
C LYS A 39 -5.04 -0.72 0.87
N LEU A 40 -5.65 -1.85 1.22
CA LEU A 40 -7.03 -2.14 0.83
C LEU A 40 -8.00 -1.13 1.43
N TYR A 41 -7.83 -0.75 2.71
CA TYR A 41 -8.63 0.31 3.31
C TYR A 41 -8.51 1.63 2.54
N LEU A 42 -7.29 2.06 2.22
CA LEU A 42 -7.06 3.29 1.46
C LEU A 42 -7.59 3.22 0.03
N ALA A 43 -7.49 2.04 -0.61
CA ALA A 43 -8.05 1.81 -1.92
C ALA A 43 -9.59 1.91 -1.89
N LEU A 44 -10.25 1.32 -0.89
CA LEU A 44 -11.70 1.47 -0.72
C LEU A 44 -12.11 2.93 -0.50
N LYS A 45 -11.33 3.67 0.30
CA LYS A 45 -11.54 5.11 0.50
C LYS A 45 -11.40 5.87 -0.82
N TYR A 46 -10.34 5.60 -1.58
CA TYR A 46 -10.12 6.18 -2.91
C TYR A 46 -11.29 5.87 -3.85
N ASP A 47 -11.69 4.60 -4.01
CA ASP A 47 -12.80 4.21 -4.89
C ASP A 47 -14.12 4.90 -4.51
N LYS A 48 -14.36 5.10 -3.20
CA LYS A 48 -15.56 5.73 -2.69
C LYS A 48 -15.57 7.25 -2.87
N GLU A 49 -14.46 7.92 -2.52
CA GLU A 49 -14.38 9.37 -2.32
C GLU A 49 -13.72 10.10 -3.49
N GLY A 50 -13.05 9.39 -4.40
CA GLY A 50 -12.21 10.01 -5.41
C GLY A 50 -10.77 10.17 -4.95
N LYS A 51 -10.08 11.17 -5.50
CA LYS A 51 -8.64 11.35 -5.27
C LYS A 51 -8.32 11.71 -3.83
N ILE A 52 -7.47 10.90 -3.19
CA ILE A 52 -6.95 11.11 -1.84
C ILE A 52 -5.46 11.46 -1.88
N LYS A 53 -4.90 11.91 -0.75
CA LYS A 53 -3.46 12.17 -0.58
C LYS A 53 -2.68 10.86 -0.40
N VAL A 54 -2.63 10.05 -1.45
CA VAL A 54 -1.84 8.83 -1.55
C VAL A 54 -1.32 8.72 -2.98
N LYS A 55 -0.05 8.40 -3.15
CA LYS A 55 0.55 8.15 -4.46
C LYS A 55 -0.09 6.90 -5.08
N GLU A 56 -0.69 7.03 -6.25
CA GLU A 56 -1.50 5.99 -6.88
C GLU A 56 -0.73 4.69 -7.16
N SER A 57 0.60 4.73 -7.34
CA SER A 57 1.43 3.54 -7.48
C SER A 57 1.42 2.62 -6.26
N ASN A 58 0.99 3.10 -5.08
CA ASN A 58 0.71 2.24 -3.94
C ASN A 58 -0.48 1.30 -4.16
N PHE A 59 -1.38 1.61 -5.08
CA PHE A 59 -2.54 0.81 -5.45
C PHE A 59 -2.30 -0.04 -6.71
N PHE A 60 -1.06 -0.20 -7.15
CA PHE A 60 -0.74 -1.03 -8.31
C PHE A 60 -1.31 -2.46 -8.14
N GLY A 61 -2.02 -2.95 -9.16
CA GLY A 61 -2.68 -4.26 -9.15
C GLY A 61 -4.09 -4.27 -8.53
N ILE A 62 -4.59 -3.14 -8.01
CA ILE A 62 -5.96 -3.01 -7.53
C ILE A 62 -6.86 -2.47 -8.64
N ASN A 63 -7.97 -3.18 -8.89
CA ASN A 63 -8.99 -2.75 -9.83
C ASN A 63 -10.10 -1.99 -9.10
N PHE A 64 -10.26 -0.71 -9.46
CA PHE A 64 -11.29 0.18 -8.92
C PHE A 64 -12.61 0.04 -9.69
N ARG A 65 -13.75 0.11 -8.97
CA ARG A 65 -15.07 0.00 -9.60
C ARG A 65 -15.55 1.33 -10.16
N LYS A 66 -15.39 2.40 -9.37
CA LYS A 66 -15.90 3.74 -9.70
C LYS A 66 -14.86 4.58 -10.42
N ILE A 67 -13.58 4.39 -10.09
CA ILE A 67 -12.48 5.18 -10.66
C ILE A 67 -11.81 4.42 -11.80
N LYS A 68 -11.58 5.10 -12.92
CA LYS A 68 -10.76 4.61 -14.02
C LYS A 68 -9.43 5.34 -14.00
N VAL A 69 -8.38 4.65 -13.59
CA VAL A 69 -7.02 5.18 -13.50
C VAL A 69 -6.03 4.13 -13.97
N GLU A 70 -5.08 4.53 -14.81
CA GLU A 70 -3.96 3.67 -15.20
C GLU A 70 -2.83 3.84 -14.19
N ILE A 71 -2.58 2.81 -13.39
CA ILE A 71 -1.58 2.86 -12.33
C ILE A 71 -0.30 2.21 -12.81
N LYS A 72 0.79 2.97 -12.77
CA LYS A 72 2.14 2.47 -13.08
C LYS A 72 2.77 1.84 -11.85
N LYS A 73 3.43 0.69 -12.03
CA LYS A 73 4.22 0.07 -10.97
C LYS A 73 5.45 0.93 -10.69
N GLU A 74 5.70 1.17 -9.41
CA GLU A 74 6.93 1.79 -8.94
C GLU A 74 7.65 0.85 -7.96
N LYS A 75 8.94 1.09 -7.75
CA LYS A 75 9.71 0.35 -6.75
C LYS A 75 9.34 0.81 -5.34
N CYS A 76 9.31 -0.13 -4.40
CA CYS A 76 9.24 0.19 -2.99
C CYS A 76 10.43 1.06 -2.60
N TYR A 77 10.15 2.22 -2.00
CA TYR A 77 11.15 3.18 -1.56
C TYR A 77 12.14 2.60 -0.54
N ILE A 78 11.69 1.66 0.30
CA ILE A 78 12.53 1.08 1.36
C ILE A 78 13.36 -0.10 0.86
N CYS A 79 12.74 -1.09 0.22
CA CYS A 79 13.41 -2.35 -0.11
C CYS A 79 13.69 -2.55 -1.59
N ASN A 80 13.37 -1.57 -2.45
CA ASN A 80 13.51 -1.69 -3.91
C ASN A 80 12.85 -2.96 -4.51
N ASN A 81 11.72 -3.39 -3.92
CA ASN A 81 10.97 -4.61 -4.25
C ASN A 81 11.68 -5.94 -3.95
N PHE A 82 12.71 -5.96 -3.10
CA PHE A 82 13.36 -7.19 -2.65
C PHE A 82 12.35 -8.24 -2.16
N PHE A 83 11.46 -7.86 -1.23
CA PHE A 83 10.46 -8.77 -0.65
C PHE A 83 9.35 -9.22 -1.62
N GLU A 84 9.06 -8.46 -2.68
CA GLU A 84 8.07 -8.89 -3.69
C GLU A 84 8.65 -9.88 -4.72
N ASN A 85 9.98 -9.88 -4.88
CA ASN A 85 10.66 -10.64 -5.93
C ASN A 85 11.19 -11.97 -5.43
N GLU A 86 11.64 -12.05 -4.18
CA GLU A 86 12.38 -13.22 -3.66
C GLU A 86 11.55 -14.14 -2.76
N ILE A 87 10.38 -13.69 -2.28
CA ILE A 87 9.49 -14.50 -1.45
C ILE A 87 8.22 -14.76 -2.28
N LYS A 88 8.21 -15.88 -2.98
CA LYS A 88 6.98 -16.46 -3.53
C LYS A 88 6.80 -17.79 -2.81
N ASP A 89 5.78 -17.87 -1.98
CA ASP A 89 5.27 -19.15 -1.45
C ASP A 89 4.90 -20.10 -2.60
#